data_AF-A0A2D9IKI1-F1
#
_entry.id   AF-A0A2D9IKI1-F1
#
_cell.length_a   1.000
_cell.length_b   1.000
_cell.length_c   1.000
_cell.angle_alpha   90.00
_cell.angle_beta   90.00
_cell.angle_gamma   90.00
#
_symmetry.space_group_name_H-M   'P 1'
#
loop_
_entity.id
_entity.type
_entity.pdbx_description
1 polymer ?
#
loop_
_entity_poly.entity_id
_entity_poly.type
_entity_poly.pdbx_seq_one_letter_code
_entity_poly.pdbx_strand_id
1 'polypeptide(L)' 'MEKSLLVKQLNFKARRGMKETTRIVRNLLDQIEDMSDEDLLELKKFIDLDDQKMFDYIFKHREIFFKDFSKLKKYFII' A
#
# COMPACT_ATOMS: atom_id res chain seq x y z
N MET A 1 4.06 -15.48 11.07
CA MET A 1 4.64 -15.17 9.74
C MET A 1 5.70 -14.12 9.97
N GLU A 2 6.98 -14.41 9.70
CA GLU A 2 8.06 -13.45 9.98
C GLU A 2 7.87 -12.17 9.15
N LYS A 3 7.81 -11.02 9.84
CA LYS A 3 7.68 -9.67 9.25
C LYS A 3 8.72 -9.44 8.15
N SER A 4 9.91 -10.03 8.27
CA SER A 4 11.00 -9.96 7.27
C SER A 4 10.62 -10.59 5.90
N LEU A 5 9.89 -11.70 5.89
CA LEU A 5 9.45 -12.36 4.66
C LEU A 5 8.36 -11.55 3.97
N LEU A 6 7.44 -10.97 4.75
CA LEU A 6 6.40 -10.09 4.24
C LEU A 6 7.03 -8.84 3.60
N VAL A 7 7.98 -8.19 4.28
CA VAL A 7 8.72 -7.03 3.74
C VAL A 7 9.41 -7.37 2.41
N LYS A 8 10.04 -8.54 2.29
CA LYS A 8 10.67 -8.97 1.02
C LYS A 8 9.64 -9.18 -0.10
N GLN A 9 8.50 -9.82 0.21
CA GLN A 9 7.42 -10.02 -0.76
C GLN A 9 6.82 -8.69 -1.22
N LEU A 10 6.59 -7.76 -0.30
CA LEU A 10 6.03 -6.45 -0.62
C LEU A 10 7.05 -5.59 -1.40
N ASN A 11 8.34 -5.65 -1.06
CA ASN A 11 9.39 -5.01 -1.85
C ASN A 11 9.48 -5.55 -3.29
N PHE A 12 9.30 -6.85 -3.48
CA PHE A 12 9.24 -7.44 -4.83
C PHE A 12 8.05 -6.87 -5.62
N LYS A 13 6.87 -6.79 -4.99
CA LYS A 13 5.62 -6.27 -5.57
C LYS A 13 5.60 -4.74 -5.69
N ALA A 14 6.47 -4.02 -5.01
CA ALA A 14 6.60 -2.56 -5.10
C ALA A 14 7.21 -2.09 -6.43
N ARG A 15 7.79 -3.00 -7.21
CA ARG A 15 8.25 -2.70 -8.57
C ARG A 15 7.05 -2.60 -9.51
N ARG A 16 6.59 -1.37 -9.71
CA ARG A 16 5.43 -1.03 -10.53
C ARG A 16 5.82 -0.51 -11.90
N GLY A 17 4.89 -0.58 -12.84
CA GLY A 17 5.02 0.02 -14.17
C GLY A 17 4.83 1.54 -14.17
N MET A 18 4.17 2.10 -13.14
CA MET A 18 3.94 3.53 -13.00
C MET A 18 4.80 4.15 -11.90
N LYS A 19 5.34 5.36 -12.16
CA LYS A 19 6.21 6.09 -11.23
C LYS A 19 5.44 6.52 -9.98
N GLU A 20 4.18 6.91 -10.16
CA GLU A 20 3.28 7.34 -9.10
C GLU A 20 2.96 6.20 -8.13
N THR A 21 2.56 5.04 -8.65
CA THR A 21 2.26 3.86 -7.82
C THR A 21 3.52 3.31 -7.15
N THR A 22 4.67 3.34 -7.84
CA THR A 22 5.97 3.02 -7.22
C THR A 22 6.24 3.92 -6.00
N ARG A 23 6.04 5.23 -6.13
CA ARG A 23 6.27 6.19 -5.04
C ARG A 23 5.34 5.93 -3.87
N ILE A 24 4.06 5.69 -4.13
CA ILE A 24 3.07 5.37 -3.10
C ILE A 24 3.49 4.12 -2.31
N VAL A 25 3.82 3.03 -3.01
CA VAL A 25 4.19 1.77 -2.33
C VAL A 25 5.49 1.93 -1.54
N ARG A 26 6.49 2.67 -2.06
CA ARG A 26 7.72 2.94 -1.31
C ARG A 26 7.46 3.69 -0.01
N ASN A 27 6.67 4.77 -0.05
CA ASN A 27 6.33 5.53 1.15
C ASN A 27 5.65 4.65 2.22
N LEU A 28 4.78 3.72 1.80
CA LEU A 28 4.14 2.77 2.72
C LEU A 28 5.14 1.75 3.28
N LEU A 29 6.08 1.28 2.47
CA LEU A 29 7.12 0.35 2.90
C LEU A 29 8.11 0.99 3.88
N ASP A 30 8.42 2.29 3.72
CA ASP A 30 9.28 3.02 4.64
C ASP A 30 8.66 3.12 6.06
N GLN A 31 7.34 2.96 6.16
CA GLN A 31 6.58 3.03 7.43
C GLN A 31 6.17 1.64 7.95
N ILE A 32 6.65 0.55 7.33
CA ILE A 32 6.19 -0.82 7.61
C ILE A 32 6.56 -1.30 9.03
N GLU A 33 7.60 -0.74 9.65
CA GLU A 33 8.00 -1.10 11.00
C GLU A 33 6.95 -0.65 12.03
N ASP A 34 6.31 0.49 11.79
CA ASP A 34 5.25 1.07 12.64
C ASP A 34 3.86 0.48 12.39
N MET A 35 3.71 -0.34 11.35
CA MET A 35 2.44 -0.97 10.99
C MET A 35 2.07 -2.12 11.95
N SER A 36 0.81 -2.06 12.42
CA SER A 36 0.18 -3.18 13.14
C SER A 36 -0.17 -4.33 12.19
N ASP A 37 -0.48 -5.51 12.72
CA ASP A 37 -0.87 -6.67 11.91
C ASP A 37 -2.10 -6.40 11.03
N GLU A 38 -3.05 -5.58 11.50
CA GLU A 38 -4.21 -5.16 10.71
C GLU A 38 -3.81 -4.26 9.53
N ASP A 39 -2.89 -3.31 9.77
CA ASP A 39 -2.36 -2.41 8.73
C ASP A 39 -1.62 -3.22 7.66
N LEU A 40 -0.79 -4.19 8.08
CA LEU A 40 -0.05 -5.08 7.18
C LEU A 40 -0.98 -5.94 6.32
N LEU A 41 -2.12 -6.36 6.87
CA LEU A 41 -3.10 -7.16 6.15
C LEU A 41 -3.83 -6.33 5.08
N GLU A 42 -4.18 -5.08 5.36
CA GLU A 42 -4.69 -4.15 4.35
C GLU A 42 -3.62 -3.79 3.32
N LEU A 43 -2.37 -3.53 3.74
CA LEU A 43 -1.27 -3.21 2.83
C LEU A 43 -1.04 -4.33 1.81
N LYS A 44 -1.10 -5.59 2.25
CA LYS A 44 -0.98 -6.74 1.37
C LYS A 44 -2.08 -6.77 0.31
N LYS A 45 -3.34 -6.51 0.70
CA LYS A 45 -4.46 -6.41 -0.24
C LYS A 45 -4.29 -5.25 -1.22
N PHE A 46 -3.83 -4.10 -0.74
CA PHE A 46 -3.61 -2.91 -1.55
C PHE A 46 -2.49 -3.12 -2.58
N ILE A 47 -1.38 -3.73 -2.17
CA ILE A 47 -0.26 -4.05 -3.06
C ILE A 47 -0.62 -5.17 -4.06
N ASP A 48 -1.67 -5.94 -3.83
CA ASP A 48 -2.15 -6.91 -4.83
C ASP A 48 -2.99 -6.28 -5.95
N LEU A 49 -3.35 -5.00 -5.84
CA LEU A 49 -3.98 -4.27 -6.93
C LEU A 49 -2.99 -4.02 -8.08
N ASP A 50 -3.52 -3.98 -9.30
CA ASP A 50 -2.78 -3.49 -10.46
C ASP A 50 -2.55 -1.97 -10.38
N ASP A 51 -1.63 -1.46 -11.20
CA ASP A 51 -1.22 -0.06 -11.15
C ASP A 51 -2.37 0.90 -11.49
N GLN A 52 -3.22 0.54 -12.44
CA GLN A 52 -4.35 1.38 -12.85
C GLN A 52 -5.36 1.53 -11.72
N LYS A 53 -5.74 0.42 -11.07
CA LYS A 53 -6.64 0.44 -9.91
C LYS A 53 -6.05 1.18 -8.73
N MET A 54 -4.77 0.95 -8.44
CA MET A 54 -4.09 1.66 -7.36
C MET A 54 -4.10 3.17 -7.59
N PHE A 55 -3.77 3.59 -8.81
CA PHE A 55 -3.81 4.99 -9.20
C PHE A 55 -5.22 5.56 -9.08
N ASP A 56 -6.22 4.89 -9.64
CA ASP A 56 -7.61 5.35 -9.60
C ASP A 56 -8.15 5.43 -8.17
N TYR A 57 -7.82 4.48 -7.30
CA TYR A 57 -8.20 4.54 -5.88
C TYR A 57 -7.63 5.76 -5.17
N ILE A 58 -6.35 6.05 -5.38
CA ILE A 58 -5.68 7.15 -4.65
C ILE A 58 -6.04 8.52 -5.22
N PHE A 59 -6.12 8.66 -6.55
CA PHE A 59 -6.23 9.95 -7.22
C PHE A 59 -7.64 10.29 -7.73
N LYS A 60 -8.51 9.31 -7.97
CA LYS A 60 -9.87 9.53 -8.50
C LYS A 60 -10.98 9.17 -7.52
N HIS A 61 -10.78 8.10 -6.74
CA HIS A 61 -11.80 7.50 -5.88
C HIS A 61 -11.36 7.40 -4.42
N ARG A 62 -10.72 8.48 -3.92
CA ARG A 62 -10.08 8.51 -2.59
C ARG A 62 -11.04 8.19 -1.44
N GLU A 63 -12.31 8.56 -1.57
CA GLU A 63 -13.34 8.23 -0.59
C GLU A 63 -13.62 6.73 -0.49
N ILE A 64 -13.67 6.05 -1.65
CA ILE A 64 -13.84 4.60 -1.73
C ILE A 64 -12.59 3.92 -1.17
N PHE A 65 -11.40 4.43 -1.53
CA PHE A 65 -10.15 3.95 -0.98
C PHE A 65 -10.15 3.97 0.55
N PHE A 66 -10.52 5.10 1.17
CA PHE A 66 -10.55 5.20 2.64
C PHE A 66 -11.65 4.39 3.31
N LYS A 67 -12.67 3.97 2.57
CA LYS A 67 -13.67 3.03 3.05
C LYS A 67 -13.13 1.59 3.04
N ASP A 68 -12.48 1.19 1.96
CA ASP A 68 -12.01 -0.19 1.75
C ASP A 68 -10.65 -0.48 2.42
N PHE A 69 -9.84 0.57 2.61
CA PHE A 69 -8.50 0.53 3.23
C PHE A 69 -8.41 1.56 4.36
N SER A 70 -9.36 1.48 5.28
CA SER A 70 -9.52 2.44 6.37
C SER A 70 -8.31 2.52 7.31
N LYS A 71 -7.60 1.40 7.52
CA LYS A 71 -6.42 1.34 8.38
C LYS A 71 -5.22 1.99 7.71
N LEU A 72 -5.11 1.87 6.38
CA LEU A 72 -4.04 2.51 5.63
C LEU A 72 -4.14 4.03 5.58
N LYS A 73 -5.33 4.61 5.78
CA LYS A 73 -5.59 6.06 5.67
C LYS A 73 -4.56 6.94 6.38
N LYS A 74 -4.13 6.54 7.59
CA LYS A 74 -3.18 7.30 8.42
C LYS A 74 -1.75 7.40 7.82
N TYR A 75 -1.40 6.53 6.89
CA TYR A 75 -0.10 6.52 6.21
C TYR A 75 -0.09 7.33 4.90
N PHE A 76 -1.26 7.73 4.41
CA PHE A 76 -1.41 8.60 3.25
C PHE A 76 -1.52 10.06 3.68
N ILE A 77 -0.42 10.63 4.16
CA ILE A 77 -0.27 12.07 4.33
C ILE A 77 -0.02 12.65 2.93
N ILE A 78 -1.11 13.08 2.28
CA ILE A 78 -1.09 13.82 1.01
C ILE A 78 -1.59 15.23 1.30
#